data_AF-A0A7C2AB56-F1
#
_entry.id   AF-A0A7C2AB56-F1
#
_cell.length_a   1.000
_cell.length_b   1.000
_cell.length_c   1.000
_cell.angle_alpha   90.00
_cell.angle_beta   90.00
_cell.angle_gamma   90.00
#
_symmetry.space_group_name_H-M   'P 1'
#
loop_
_entity.id
_entity.type
_entity.pdbx_description
1 polymer ?
#
loop_
_entity_poly.entity_id
_entity_poly.type
_entity_poly.pdbx_seq_one_letter_code
_entity_poly.pdbx_strand_id
1 'polypeptide(L)' 'MQSFAIPKNVGGRFSVFCAVGLLPSAIVDIDVDELPSSAKKFMTIFLRYKNSFNINAVLSYSSRLEGFSK' A
#
# COMPACT_ATOMS: atom_id res chain seq x y z
N MET A 1 -6.10 -15.84 -23.57
CA MET A 1 -6.59 -15.28 -22.30
C MET A 1 -5.38 -14.98 -21.44
N GLN A 2 -5.02 -13.72 -21.25
CA GLN A 2 -3.91 -13.35 -20.37
C GLN A 2 -4.47 -13.11 -18.98
N SER A 3 -3.99 -13.88 -18.01
CA SER A 3 -4.43 -13.79 -16.63
C SER A 3 -3.30 -13.18 -15.81
N PHE A 4 -3.62 -12.16 -15.01
CA PHE A 4 -2.66 -11.57 -14.10
C PHE A 4 -2.64 -12.35 -12.78
N ALA A 5 -1.47 -12.85 -12.38
CA ALA A 5 -1.32 -13.62 -11.16
C ALA A 5 -1.24 -12.67 -9.95
N ILE A 6 -2.07 -12.93 -8.94
CA ILE A 6 -2.00 -12.25 -7.64
C ILE A 6 -1.08 -13.06 -6.73
N PRO A 7 -0.09 -12.42 -6.07
CA PRO A 7 0.75 -13.11 -5.10
C PRO A 7 -0.09 -13.68 -3.95
N LYS A 8 0.10 -14.96 -3.63
CA LYS A 8 -0.67 -15.68 -2.59
C LYS A 8 -0.52 -15.10 -1.18
N ASN A 9 0.47 -14.25 -0.95
CA ASN A 9 0.78 -13.63 0.35
C ASN A 9 0.13 -12.24 0.54
N VAL A 10 -0.73 -11.80 -0.38
CA VAL A 10 -1.41 -10.49 -0.30
C VAL A 10 -2.92 -10.72 -0.21
N GLY A 11 -3.51 -10.30 0.91
CA GLY A 11 -4.97 -10.33 1.08
C GLY A 11 -5.66 -9.30 0.17
N GLY A 12 -6.91 -9.57 -0.23
CA GLY A 12 -7.61 -8.75 -1.23
C GLY A 12 -7.75 -7.27 -0.88
N ARG A 13 -7.83 -6.91 0.41
CA ARG A 13 -7.87 -5.52 0.87
C ARG A 13 -6.51 -4.78 0.78
N PHE A 14 -5.43 -5.51 0.57
CA PHE A 14 -4.06 -4.99 0.46
C PHE A 14 -3.52 -5.06 -0.98
N SER A 15 -4.30 -5.55 -1.95
CA SER A 15 -3.86 -5.75 -3.34
C SER A 15 -4.01 -4.52 -4.25
N VAL A 16 -4.12 -3.32 -3.70
CA VAL A 16 -4.22 -2.06 -4.48
C VAL A 16 -2.98 -1.85 -5.36
N PHE A 17 -1.79 -2.21 -4.87
CA PHE A 17 -0.54 -2.16 -5.62
C PHE A 17 -0.26 -3.42 -6.47
N CYS A 18 -1.20 -4.36 -6.54
CA CYS A 18 -1.11 -5.52 -7.43
C CYS A 18 -1.84 -5.25 -8.75
N ALA A 19 -1.79 -6.21 -9.68
CA ALA A 19 -2.46 -6.11 -10.97
C ALA A 19 -3.96 -5.77 -10.87
N VAL A 20 -4.64 -6.11 -9.75
CA VAL A 20 -6.05 -5.77 -9.52
C VAL A 20 -6.29 -4.26 -9.44
N GLY A 21 -5.40 -3.50 -8.79
CA GLY A 21 -5.54 -2.04 -8.65
C GLY A 21 -4.73 -1.24 -9.67
N LEU A 22 -3.60 -1.76 -10.13
CA LEU A 22 -2.76 -1.09 -11.14
C LEU A 22 -3.42 -1.09 -12.53
N LEU A 23 -4.11 -2.17 -12.90
CA LEU A 23 -4.74 -2.28 -14.22
C LEU A 23 -5.85 -1.24 -14.45
N PRO A 24 -6.82 -1.03 -13.53
CA PRO A 24 -7.77 0.09 -13.66
C PRO A 24 -7.12 1.46 -13.51
N SER A 25 -6.04 1.60 -12.72
CA SER A 25 -5.33 2.89 -12.59
C SER A 25 -4.64 3.30 -13.89
N ALA A 26 -4.01 2.36 -14.59
CA ALA A 26 -3.43 2.60 -15.90
C ALA A 26 -4.49 2.97 -16.97
N ILE A 27 -5.71 2.43 -16.87
CA ILE A 27 -6.82 2.79 -17.77
C ILE A 27 -7.25 4.26 -17.60
N VAL A 28 -7.12 4.80 -16.38
CA VAL A 28 -7.44 6.20 -16.06
C VAL A 28 -6.22 7.12 -16.25
N ASP A 29 -5.17 6.63 -16.91
CA ASP A 29 -3.95 7.38 -17.23
C ASP A 29 -3.16 7.86 -15.99
N ILE A 30 -3.27 7.10 -14.90
CA ILE A 30 -2.47 7.31 -13.69
C ILE A 30 -1.10 6.68 -13.89
N ASP A 31 -0.03 7.37 -13.49
CA ASP A 31 1.33 6.84 -13.49
C ASP A 31 1.48 5.68 -12.50
N VAL A 32 1.36 4.46 -13.02
CA VAL A 32 1.47 3.20 -12.28
C VAL A 32 2.91 2.83 -11.93
N ASP A 33 3.91 3.48 -12.52
CA ASP A 33 5.32 3.26 -12.19
C ASP A 33 5.75 4.16 -11.02
N GLU A 34 5.20 5.37 -10.93
CA GLU A 34 5.47 6.29 -9.83
C GLU A 34 4.78 5.86 -8.51
N LEU A 35 3.58 5.30 -8.58
CA LEU A 35 2.79 4.87 -7.41
C LEU A 35 3.55 3.90 -6.48
N PRO A 36 4.09 2.76 -6.97
CA PRO A 36 4.86 1.82 -6.15
C PRO A 36 6.20 2.40 -5.69
N SER A 37 6.84 3.24 -6.50
CA SER A 37 8.09 3.92 -6.16
C SER A 37 7.92 4.85 -4.96
N SER A 38 6.85 5.66 -4.97
CA SER A 38 6.51 6.58 -3.89
C SER A 38 6.10 5.83 -2.61
N ALA A 39 5.32 4.76 -2.74
CA ALA A 39 4.97 3.90 -1.60
C ALA A 39 6.23 3.29 -0.95
N LYS A 40 7.21 2.85 -1.75
CA LYS A 40 8.49 2.33 -1.25
C LYS A 40 9.29 3.39 -0.51
N LYS A 41 9.37 4.62 -1.04
CA LYS A 41 10.04 5.76 -0.37
C LYS A 41 9.39 6.05 0.99
N PHE A 42 8.07 6.12 1.04
CA PHE A 42 7.34 6.31 2.29
C PHE A 42 7.65 5.20 3.29
N MET A 43 7.61 3.93 2.86
CA MET A 43 7.94 2.79 3.71
C MET A 43 9.38 2.85 4.23
N THR A 44 10.35 3.24 3.41
CA THR A 44 11.75 3.40 3.82
C THR A 44 11.90 4.51 4.88
N ILE A 45 11.24 5.66 4.68
CA ILE A 45 11.26 6.76 5.65
C ILE A 45 10.58 6.31 6.96
N PHE A 46 9.40 5.70 6.86
CA PHE A 46 8.65 5.22 8.01
C PHE A 46 9.45 4.22 8.84
N LEU A 47 10.10 3.24 8.20
CA LEU A 47 10.95 2.26 8.88
C LEU A 47 12.19 2.90 9.50
N ARG A 48 12.83 3.84 8.80
CA ARG A 48 14.05 4.52 9.28
C ARG A 48 13.81 5.32 10.56
N TYR A 49 12.63 5.92 10.67
CA TYR A 49 12.28 6.78 11.80
C TYR A 49 11.20 6.17 12.71
N LYS A 50 11.00 4.85 12.63
CA LYS A 50 9.97 4.10 13.39
C LYS A 50 10.02 4.39 14.90
N ASN A 51 11.20 4.64 15.45
CA ASN A 51 11.39 4.94 16.88
C ASN A 51 11.39 6.44 17.22
N SER A 52 11.45 7.32 16.21
CA SER A 52 11.52 8.78 16.40
C SER A 52 10.20 9.50 16.12
N PHE A 53 9.30 8.91 15.32
CA PHE A 53 8.00 9.51 15.04
C PHE A 53 6.91 8.98 15.98
N ASN A 54 6.08 9.89 16.48
CA ASN A 54 4.84 9.52 17.15
C ASN A 54 3.86 8.97 16.11
N ILE A 55 3.57 7.67 16.18
CA ILE A 55 2.67 6.96 15.27
C ILE A 55 1.27 7.61 15.22
N ASN A 56 0.77 8.20 16.31
CA ASN A 56 -0.52 8.91 16.29
C ASN A 56 -0.50 10.21 15.47
N ALA A 57 0.68 10.84 15.31
CA ALA A 57 0.81 12.01 14.44
C ALA A 57 0.85 11.61 12.96
N VAL A 58 1.44 10.47 12.65
CA VAL A 58 1.58 9.96 11.26
C VAL A 58 0.32 9.23 10.80
N LEU A 59 -0.33 8.49 11.71
CA LEU A 59 -1.50 7.68 11.48
C LEU A 59 -2.47 7.89 12.66
N SER A 60 -3.17 9.02 12.69
CA SER A 60 -4.09 9.34 13.80
C SER A 60 -5.22 8.32 14.00
N TYR A 61 -5.52 7.54 12.96
CA TYR A 61 -6.48 6.44 13.03
C TYR A 61 -5.86 5.09 13.38
N SER A 62 -4.54 5.00 13.65
CA SER A 62 -3.85 3.73 13.91
C SER A 62 -4.43 2.96 15.10
N SER A 63 -4.83 3.68 16.15
CA SER A 63 -5.47 3.13 17.34
C SER A 63 -6.85 2.51 17.05
N ARG A 64 -7.48 2.85 15.91
CA ARG A 64 -8.73 2.24 15.44
C ARG A 64 -8.50 1.04 14.51
N LEU A 65 -7.27 0.82 14.06
CA LEU A 65 -6.91 -0.29 13.16
C LEU A 65 -6.74 -1.62 13.89
N GLU A 66 -6.56 -1.63 15.21
CA GLU A 66 -6.46 -2.88 15.99
C GLU A 66 -7.71 -3.77 15.85
N GLY A 67 -8.88 -3.17 15.60
CA GLY A 67 -10.13 -3.88 15.31
C GLY A 67 -10.28 -4.37 13.87
N PHE A 68 -9.43 -3.92 12.93
CA PHE A 68 -9.49 -4.28 11.50
C PHE A 68 -8.66 -5.52 11.14
N SER A 69 -7.78 -5.96 12.04
CA SER A 69 -6.88 -7.10 11.82
C SER A 69 -7.40 -8.43 12.38
N LYS A 70 -8.69 -8.50 12.74
CA LYS A 70 -9.35 -9.72 13.22
C LYS A 70 -10.05 -10.48 12.09
#